data_AF-A0A022QVC3-F1
#
_entry.id   AF-A0A022QVC3-F1
#
_cell.length_a   1.000
_cell.length_b   1.000
_cell.length_c   1.000
_cell.angle_alpha   90.00
_cell.angle_beta   90.00
_cell.angle_gamma   90.00
#
_symmetry.space_group_name_H-M   'P 1'
#
loop_
_entity.id
_entity.type
_entity.pdbx_description
1 polymer ?
#
loop_
_entity_poly.entity_id
_entity_poly.type
_entity_poly.pdbx_seq_one_letter_code
_entity_poly.pdbx_strand_id
1 'polypeptide(L)'
;NSGNKVEKLCDLCNITVNKNAVFGDSSALAPGGVRIGVPAMTSRGLVEKDFEQIAEFIHRAVSVTLKIQKEHGKLLKDFNKGLVNNKDIEELKADVEKFSSSFDMPGFKMSEMKYQ
;
A
#
# COMPACT_ATOMS: atom_id res chain seq x y z
N ASN A 1 -5.71 3.66 -15.23
CA ASN A 1 -5.31 3.07 -13.93
C ASN A 1 -6.35 3.48 -12.92
N SER A 2 -6.88 2.53 -12.18
CA SER A 2 -7.94 2.80 -11.20
C SER A 2 -7.33 2.65 -9.80
N GLY A 3 -7.58 3.63 -8.94
CA GLY A 3 -7.07 3.68 -7.56
C GLY A 3 -7.51 2.50 -6.71
N ASN A 4 -8.62 1.84 -7.04
CA ASN A 4 -9.05 0.61 -6.38
C ASN A 4 -8.06 -0.56 -6.56
N LYS A 5 -7.35 -0.65 -7.69
CA LYS A 5 -6.33 -1.69 -7.90
C LYS A 5 -5.08 -1.44 -7.07
N VAL A 6 -4.66 -0.17 -7.02
CA VAL A 6 -3.52 0.27 -6.22
C VAL A 6 -3.83 0.06 -4.73
N GLU A 7 -5.01 0.49 -4.26
CA GLU A 7 -5.49 0.24 -2.90
C GLU A 7 -5.38 -1.24 -2.53
N LYS A 8 -5.92 -2.12 -3.38
CA LYS A 8 -5.94 -3.56 -3.11
C LYS A 8 -4.53 -4.18 -3.05
N LEU A 9 -3.62 -3.75 -3.92
CA LEU A 9 -2.25 -4.25 -3.90
C LEU A 9 -1.47 -3.72 -2.70
N CYS A 10 -1.63 -2.44 -2.38
CA CYS A 10 -1.04 -1.83 -1.20
C CYS A 10 -1.48 -2.55 0.09
N ASP A 11 -2.77 -2.90 0.19
CA ASP A 11 -3.32 -3.62 1.34
C ASP A 11 -2.67 -5.01 1.52
N LEU A 12 -2.41 -5.73 0.42
CA LEU A 12 -1.66 -7.00 0.45
C LEU A 12 -0.19 -6.82 0.90
N CYS A 13 0.36 -5.61 0.75
CA CYS A 13 1.72 -5.26 1.17
C CYS A 13 1.76 -4.60 2.55
N ASN A 14 0.66 -4.62 3.31
CA ASN A 14 0.48 -3.88 4.58
C ASN A 14 0.64 -2.36 4.48
N ILE A 15 0.39 -1.78 3.30
CA ILE A 15 0.33 -0.34 3.08
C ILE A 15 -1.15 0.05 3.01
N THR A 16 -1.69 0.59 4.10
CA THR A 16 -3.11 0.99 4.12
C THR A 16 -3.29 2.40 3.53
N VAL A 17 -3.94 2.47 2.37
CA VAL A 17 -4.35 3.70 1.70
C VAL A 17 -5.83 3.63 1.32
N ASN A 18 -6.42 4.75 0.90
CA ASN A 18 -7.81 4.78 0.46
C ASN A 18 -7.92 5.28 -0.98
N LYS A 19 -8.68 4.55 -1.82
CA LYS A 19 -9.09 5.02 -3.14
C LYS A 19 -9.96 6.26 -3.00
N ASN A 20 -9.63 7.31 -3.72
CA ASN A 20 -10.30 8.60 -3.61
C ASN A 20 -10.60 9.15 -5.00
N ALA A 21 -11.79 9.72 -5.17
CA ALA A 21 -12.17 10.39 -6.40
C ALA A 21 -11.24 11.57 -6.69
N VAL A 22 -10.87 11.73 -7.96
CA VAL A 22 -10.18 12.90 -8.50
C VAL A 22 -11.07 13.59 -9.53
N PHE A 23 -10.72 14.82 -9.89
CA PHE A 23 -11.46 15.57 -10.90
C PHE A 23 -11.58 14.77 -12.20
N GLY A 24 -12.80 14.62 -12.72
CA GLY A 24 -13.09 13.84 -13.92
C GLY A 24 -13.50 12.38 -13.67
N ASP A 25 -13.49 11.91 -12.42
CA ASP A 25 -14.00 10.57 -12.10
C ASP A 25 -15.53 10.50 -12.16
N SER A 26 -16.04 9.52 -12.91
CA SER A 26 -17.47 9.19 -13.00
C SER A 26 -17.87 7.98 -12.14
N SER A 27 -16.90 7.24 -11.60
CA SER A 27 -17.13 6.01 -10.83
C SER A 27 -16.62 6.12 -9.39
N ALA A 28 -17.52 5.92 -8.43
CA ALA A 28 -17.16 5.80 -7.01
C ALA A 28 -16.52 4.44 -6.67
N LEU A 29 -16.83 3.38 -7.43
CA LEU A 29 -16.30 2.02 -7.21
C LEU A 29 -14.86 1.85 -7.71
N ALA A 30 -14.49 2.61 -8.75
CA ALA A 30 -13.17 2.58 -9.35
C ALA A 30 -12.69 4.01 -9.64
N PRO A 31 -12.48 4.84 -8.61
CA PRO A 31 -11.95 6.19 -8.80
C PRO A 31 -10.51 6.13 -9.31
N GLY A 32 -10.04 7.22 -9.92
CA GLY A 32 -8.72 7.33 -10.54
C GLY A 32 -7.57 7.55 -9.54
N GLY A 33 -7.85 7.96 -8.30
CA GLY A 33 -6.84 8.39 -7.34
C GLY A 33 -6.75 7.56 -6.05
N VAL A 34 -5.72 7.85 -5.28
CA VAL A 34 -5.49 7.39 -3.90
C VAL A 34 -5.17 8.58 -3.01
N ARG A 35 -5.63 8.56 -1.76
CA ARG A 35 -5.30 9.58 -0.75
C ARG A 35 -4.34 8.99 0.27
N ILE A 36 -3.27 9.73 0.55
CA ILE A 36 -2.22 9.35 1.51
C ILE A 36 -2.19 10.41 2.61
N GLY A 37 -2.11 9.96 3.86
CA GLY A 37 -2.02 10.83 5.04
C GLY A 37 -0.76 10.53 5.84
N VAL A 38 -0.08 11.59 6.29
CA VAL A 38 1.10 11.51 7.15
C VAL A 38 0.83 11.40 8.66
N PRO A 39 -0.29 11.91 9.25
CA PRO A 39 -0.40 12.04 10.72
C PRO A 39 -0.19 10.77 11.53
N ALA A 40 -0.72 9.62 11.08
CA ALA A 40 -0.60 8.37 11.82
C ALA A 40 0.86 7.90 11.94
N MET A 41 1.63 8.05 10.86
CA MET A 41 3.04 7.67 10.81
C MET A 41 3.91 8.69 11.56
N THR A 42 3.63 10.00 11.43
CA THR A 42 4.34 11.03 12.20
C THR A 42 4.15 10.84 13.72
N SER A 43 2.96 10.42 14.17
CA SER A 43 2.71 10.09 15.58
C SER A 43 3.54 8.90 16.11
N ARG A 44 4.10 8.08 15.21
CA ARG A 44 5.05 6.99 15.54
C ARG A 44 6.52 7.44 15.50
N GLY A 45 6.77 8.73 15.28
CA GLY A 45 8.11 9.31 15.27
C GLY A 45 8.80 9.36 13.91
N LEU A 46 8.07 9.08 12.81
CA LEU A 46 8.64 9.15 11.47
C LEU A 46 8.95 10.60 11.07
N VAL A 47 10.13 10.80 10.49
CA VAL A 47 10.64 12.08 9.99
C VAL A 47 10.65 12.11 8.45
N GLU A 48 11.06 13.24 7.86
CA GLU A 48 11.02 13.48 6.41
C GLU A 48 11.70 12.38 5.59
N LYS A 49 12.87 11.92 6.03
CA LYS A 49 13.62 10.83 5.37
C LYS A 49 12.84 9.50 5.37
N ASP A 50 12.08 9.24 6.43
CA ASP A 50 11.25 8.04 6.53
C ASP A 50 10.06 8.13 5.57
N PHE A 51 9.54 9.34 5.33
CA PHE A 51 8.49 9.56 4.34
C PHE A 51 8.98 9.42 2.89
N GLU A 52 10.24 9.73 2.60
CA GLU A 52 10.85 9.38 1.31
C GLU A 52 10.86 7.87 1.10
N GLN A 53 11.19 7.10 2.14
CA GLN A 53 11.14 5.64 2.09
C GLN A 53 9.71 5.10 1.92
N ILE A 54 8.71 5.72 2.57
CA ILE A 54 7.29 5.39 2.36
C ILE A 54 6.88 5.67 0.92
N ALA A 55 7.30 6.80 0.35
CA ALA A 55 7.02 7.14 -1.04
C ALA A 55 7.62 6.11 -2.01
N GLU A 56 8.82 5.60 -1.73
CA GLU A 56 9.45 4.51 -2.50
C GLU A 56 8.64 3.20 -2.41
N PHE A 57 8.13 2.83 -1.23
CA PHE A 57 7.26 1.65 -1.11
C PHE A 57 5.96 1.80 -1.91
N ILE A 58 5.35 2.99 -1.90
CA ILE A 58 4.15 3.29 -2.70
C ILE A 58 4.49 3.24 -4.20
N HIS A 59 5.65 3.78 -4.60
CA HIS A 59 6.12 3.72 -5.98
C HIS A 59 6.30 2.26 -6.45
N ARG A 60 6.93 1.42 -5.63
CA ARG A 60 7.05 -0.03 -5.89
C ARG A 60 5.69 -0.69 -6.02
N ALA A 61 4.75 -0.42 -5.11
CA ALA A 61 3.39 -0.98 -5.19
C ALA A 61 2.66 -0.58 -6.49
N VAL A 62 2.76 0.68 -6.91
CA VAL A 62 2.18 1.14 -8.19
C VAL A 62 2.86 0.46 -9.38
N SER A 63 4.18 0.28 -9.33
CA SER A 63 4.94 -0.40 -10.39
C SER A 63 4.53 -1.87 -10.53
N VAL A 64 4.38 -2.60 -9.41
CA VAL A 64 3.87 -3.98 -9.42
C VAL A 64 2.42 -4.02 -9.92
N THR A 65 1.58 -3.05 -9.52
CA THR A 65 0.20 -2.93 -10.02
C THR A 65 0.17 -2.79 -11.55
N LEU A 66 1.05 -1.97 -12.11
CA LEU A 66 1.17 -1.78 -13.55
C LEU A 66 1.65 -3.05 -14.26
N LYS A 67 2.63 -3.76 -13.69
CA LYS A 67 3.15 -5.03 -14.20
C LYS A 67 2.05 -6.09 -14.28
N ILE A 68 1.32 -6.30 -13.18
CA ILE A 68 0.18 -7.24 -13.12
C ILE A 68 -0.90 -6.85 -14.13
N GLN A 69 -1.22 -5.56 -14.24
CA GLN A 69 -2.21 -5.09 -15.21
C GLN A 69 -1.76 -5.30 -16.67
N LYS A 70 -0.46 -5.20 -16.95
CA LYS A 70 0.10 -5.45 -18.29
C LYS A 70 0.05 -6.94 -18.64
N GLU A 71 0.27 -7.82 -17.66
CA GLU A 71 0.29 -9.27 -17.84
C GLU A 71 -1.11 -9.90 -17.89
N HIS A 72 -2.00 -9.52 -16.97
CA HIS A 72 -3.33 -10.12 -16.83
C HIS A 72 -4.46 -9.27 -17.41
N GLY A 73 -4.21 -8.02 -17.76
CA GLY A 73 -5.18 -7.12 -18.40
C GLY A 73 -5.92 -6.17 -17.46
N LYS A 74 -6.82 -5.38 -18.03
CA LYS A 74 -7.52 -4.27 -17.34
C LYS A 74 -8.73 -4.72 -16.52
N LEU A 75 -9.36 -5.85 -16.82
CA LEU A 75 -10.51 -6.36 -16.07
C LEU A 75 -10.10 -6.74 -14.65
N LEU A 76 -10.90 -6.34 -13.66
CA LEU A 76 -10.57 -6.58 -12.24
C LEU A 76 -10.47 -8.08 -11.92
N LYS A 77 -11.30 -8.91 -12.55
CA LYS A 77 -11.29 -10.37 -12.39
C LYS A 77 -9.95 -10.97 -12.80
N ASP A 78 -9.38 -10.51 -13.91
CA ASP A 78 -8.11 -11.03 -14.40
C ASP A 78 -6.93 -10.44 -13.64
N PHE A 79 -6.99 -9.15 -13.31
CA PHE A 79 -6.02 -8.50 -12.43
C PHE A 79 -5.86 -9.25 -11.09
N ASN A 80 -6.98 -9.69 -10.48
CA ASN A 80 -6.95 -10.43 -9.21
C ASN A 80 -6.16 -11.75 -9.29
N LYS A 81 -6.01 -12.35 -10.47
CA LYS A 81 -5.23 -13.59 -10.64
C LYS A 81 -3.74 -13.36 -10.37
N GLY A 82 -3.20 -12.21 -10.80
CA GLY A 82 -1.80 -11.87 -10.60
C GLY A 82 -1.45 -11.37 -9.21
N LEU A 83 -2.44 -11.24 -8.31
CA LEU A 83 -2.23 -10.94 -6.89
C LEU A 83 -1.89 -12.19 -6.07
N VAL A 84 -2.17 -13.38 -6.60
CA VAL A 84 -1.98 -14.65 -5.88
C VAL A 84 -0.57 -15.17 -6.14
N ASN A 85 0.15 -15.56 -5.08
CA ASN A 85 1.52 -16.10 -5.14
C ASN A 85 2.51 -15.20 -5.91
N ASN A 86 2.38 -13.88 -5.72
CA ASN A 86 3.24 -12.91 -6.38
C ASN A 86 4.43 -12.55 -5.48
N LYS A 87 5.63 -12.96 -5.90
CA LYS A 87 6.88 -12.72 -5.15
C LYS A 87 7.14 -11.23 -4.93
N ASP A 88 6.83 -10.37 -5.90
CA ASP A 88 7.05 -8.93 -5.77
C ASP A 88 6.19 -8.33 -4.63
N ILE A 89 4.98 -8.88 -4.41
CA ILE A 89 4.07 -8.49 -3.32
C ILE A 89 4.61 -9.01 -1.98
N GLU A 90 5.06 -10.26 -1.93
CA GLU A 90 5.62 -10.87 -0.71
C GLU A 90 6.89 -10.15 -0.24
N GLU A 91 7.79 -9.83 -1.17
CA GLU A 91 9.02 -9.06 -0.89
C GLU A 91 8.70 -7.64 -0.42
N LEU A 92 7.79 -6.93 -1.10
CA LEU A 92 7.39 -5.59 -0.69
C LEU A 92 6.72 -5.61 0.69
N LYS A 93 5.87 -6.60 0.96
CA LYS A 93 5.25 -6.80 2.28
C LYS A 93 6.30 -6.97 3.37
N ALA A 94 7.29 -7.85 3.14
CA ALA A 94 8.36 -8.11 4.11
C ALA A 94 9.19 -6.84 4.40
N ASP A 95 9.52 -6.07 3.36
CA ASP A 95 10.24 -4.80 3.51
C ASP A 95 9.43 -3.78 4.32
N VAL A 96 8.12 -3.66 4.04
CA VAL A 96 7.21 -2.75 4.75
C VAL A 96 7.05 -3.16 6.21
N GLU A 97 6.89 -4.45 6.51
CA GLU A 97 6.83 -4.96 7.89
C GLU A 97 8.12 -4.67 8.66
N LYS A 98 9.26 -4.94 8.03
CA LYS A 98 10.58 -4.68 8.62
C LYS A 98 10.82 -3.19 8.88
N PHE A 99 10.37 -2.33 7.99
CA PHE A 99 10.44 -0.88 8.19
C PHE A 99 9.48 -0.42 9.28
N SER A 100 8.25 -0.94 9.31
CA SER A 100 7.25 -0.55 10.32
C SER A 100 7.65 -1.00 11.73
N SER A 101 8.32 -2.14 11.90
CA SER A 101 8.70 -2.66 13.21
C SER A 101 9.85 -1.91 13.88
N SER A 102 10.58 -1.04 13.17
CA SER A 102 11.63 -0.21 13.77
C SER A 102 11.10 1.03 14.51
N PHE A 103 9.80 1.30 14.46
CA PHE A 103 9.19 2.48 15.07
C PHE A 103 8.26 2.10 16.22
N ASP A 104 8.27 2.89 17.28
CA ASP A 104 7.40 2.71 18.43
C ASP A 104 5.91 2.85 18.06
N MET A 105 5.05 2.34 18.93
CA MET A 105 3.60 2.48 18.80
C MET A 105 3.04 3.18 20.03
N PRO A 106 2.42 4.36 19.88
CA PRO A 106 1.72 4.99 20.99
C PRO A 106 0.48 4.17 21.39
N GLY A 107 0.18 4.15 22.69
CA GLY A 107 -1.05 3.56 23.25
C GLY A 107 -0.89 2.15 23.84
N PHE A 108 0.20 1.43 23.54
CA PHE A 108 0.53 0.15 24.17
C PHE A 108 2.02 -0.17 24.02
N LYS A 109 2.54 -1.07 24.87
CA LYS A 109 3.93 -1.54 24.73
C LYS A 109 3.99 -2.71 23.77
N MET A 110 4.83 -2.58 22.74
CA MET A 110 5.02 -3.67 21.78
C MET A 110 5.53 -4.97 22.43
N SER A 111 6.33 -4.86 23.50
CA SER A 111 6.87 -6.01 24.25
C SER A 111 5.80 -6.88 24.94
N GLU A 112 4.63 -6.32 25.22
CA GLU A 112 3.53 -6.99 25.94
C GLU A 112 2.46 -7.55 24.98
N MET A 113 2.67 -7.45 23.66
CA MET A 113 1.74 -7.97 22.66
C MET A 113 1.80 -9.49 22.52
N LYS A 114 0.64 -10.10 22.22
CA LYS A 114 0.52 -11.55 21.98
C LYS A 114 1.22 -12.02 20.70
N TYR A 115 1.30 -11.16 19.69
CA TYR A 115 1.95 -11.44 18.41
C TYR A 115 3.14 -10.49 18.28
N GLN A 116 4.35 -11.05 18.26
CA GLN A 116 5.61 -10.34 18.08
C GLN A 116 6.14 -10.60 16.67
#